data_AF-W6RPL0-F1
#
_entry.id   AF-W6RPL0-F1
#
_cell.length_a   1.000
_cell.length_b   1.000
_cell.length_c   1.000
_cell.angle_alpha   90.00
_cell.angle_beta   90.00
_cell.angle_gamma   90.00
#
_symmetry.space_group_name_H-M   'P 1'
#
loop_
_entity.id
_entity.type
_entity.pdbx_description
1 polymer ?
#
loop_
_entity_poly.entity_id
_entity_poly.type
_entity_poly.pdbx_seq_one_letter_code
_entity_poly.pdbx_strand_id
1 'polypeptide(L)'
;MLSFIPDGLKLPAAAACGGLLVGAVLIVVNAMWWLPAAKNEGRVAERTAALQRSMELIKKRGVTNETVGRLSDGDLCHKLGGQWLRDTGTCE
;
A
#
# COMPACT_ATOMS: atom_id res chain seq x y z
N MET A 1 -22.33 -45.43 -22.44
CA MET A 1 -23.29 -44.30 -22.58
C MET A 1 -22.80 -43.21 -23.57
N LEU A 2 -22.11 -43.56 -24.68
CA LEU A 2 -21.61 -42.56 -25.66
C LEU A 2 -21.83 -42.97 -27.13
N SER A 3 -22.67 -43.98 -27.42
CA SER A 3 -22.87 -44.49 -28.79
C SER A 3 -23.77 -43.61 -29.68
N PHE A 4 -24.35 -42.53 -29.14
CA PHE A 4 -25.30 -41.66 -29.85
C PHE A 4 -24.66 -40.38 -30.41
N ILE A 5 -23.37 -40.13 -30.12
CA ILE A 5 -22.66 -38.93 -30.59
C ILE A 5 -22.00 -39.23 -31.94
N PRO A 6 -22.26 -38.45 -33.00
CA PRO A 6 -21.60 -38.63 -34.28
C PRO A 6 -20.08 -38.48 -34.15
N ASP A 7 -19.30 -39.29 -34.88
CA ASP A 7 -17.85 -39.42 -34.67
C ASP A 7 -17.09 -38.10 -34.79
N GLY A 8 -17.54 -37.18 -35.64
CA GLY A 8 -16.97 -35.84 -35.78
C GLY A 8 -17.13 -34.93 -34.55
N LEU A 9 -18.04 -35.24 -33.63
CA LEU A 9 -18.32 -34.43 -32.44
C LEU A 9 -17.62 -34.97 -31.17
N LYS A 10 -17.08 -36.18 -31.20
CA LYS A 10 -16.42 -36.81 -30.03
C LYS A 10 -15.14 -36.09 -29.63
N LEU A 11 -14.33 -35.69 -30.62
CA LEU A 11 -13.09 -34.94 -30.41
C LEU A 11 -13.32 -33.55 -29.78
N PRO A 12 -14.19 -32.67 -30.34
CA PRO A 12 -14.45 -31.37 -29.72
C PRO A 12 -15.17 -31.51 -28.36
N ALA A 13 -16.05 -32.50 -28.19
CA ALA A 13 -16.69 -32.75 -26.89
C ALA A 13 -15.67 -33.18 -25.82
N ALA A 14 -14.75 -34.09 -26.16
CA ALA A 14 -13.68 -34.50 -25.26
C ALA A 14 -12.73 -33.34 -24.93
N ALA A 15 -12.40 -32.51 -25.93
CA ALA A 15 -11.57 -31.32 -25.72
C ALA A 15 -12.24 -30.29 -24.81
N ALA A 16 -13.55 -30.06 -24.97
CA ALA A 16 -14.32 -29.16 -24.11
C ALA A 16 -14.38 -29.68 -22.66
N CYS A 17 -14.66 -30.97 -22.47
CA CYS A 17 -14.65 -31.59 -21.14
C CYS A 17 -13.27 -31.55 -20.49
N GLY A 18 -12.21 -31.85 -21.25
CA GLY A 18 -10.83 -31.77 -20.77
C GLY A 18 -10.45 -30.34 -20.38
N GLY A 19 -10.80 -29.35 -21.22
CA GLY A 19 -10.56 -27.94 -20.94
C GLY A 19 -11.28 -27.44 -19.69
N LEU A 20 -12.54 -27.85 -19.49
CA LEU A 20 -13.30 -27.51 -18.27
C LEU A 20 -12.66 -28.11 -17.01
N LEU A 21 -12.20 -29.36 -17.07
CA LEU A 21 -11.55 -30.00 -15.92
C LEU A 21 -10.22 -29.33 -15.58
N VAL A 22 -9.37 -29.06 -16.57
CA VAL A 22 -8.10 -28.36 -16.36
C VAL A 22 -8.34 -26.94 -15.85
N GLY A 23 -9.30 -26.22 -16.43
CA GLY A 23 -9.69 -24.89 -15.98
C GLY A 23 -10.16 -24.88 -14.53
N ALA A 24 -11.02 -25.82 -14.14
CA ALA A 24 -11.49 -25.94 -12.76
C ALA A 24 -10.35 -26.22 -11.77
N VAL A 25 -9.43 -27.11 -12.11
CA VAL A 25 -8.24 -27.40 -11.28
C VAL A 25 -7.38 -26.15 -11.11
N LEU A 26 -7.11 -25.42 -12.20
CA LEU A 26 -6.29 -24.20 -12.13
C LEU A 26 -6.96 -23.11 -11.27
N ILE A 27 -8.28 -22.95 -11.36
CA ILE A 27 -9.02 -22.02 -10.52
C ILE A 27 -8.86 -22.39 -9.03
N VAL A 28 -8.99 -23.66 -8.68
CA VAL A 28 -8.85 -24.13 -7.29
C VAL A 28 -7.42 -23.92 -6.78
N VAL A 29 -6.40 -24.28 -7.56
CA VAL A 29 -4.99 -24.09 -7.18
C VAL A 29 -4.69 -22.60 -6.99
N ASN A 30 -5.17 -21.76 -7.90
CA ASN A 30 -4.99 -20.32 -7.84
C ASN A 30 -5.65 -19.74 -6.58
N ALA A 31 -6.91 -20.12 -6.28
CA ALA A 31 -7.66 -19.63 -5.13
C ALA A 31 -7.10 -20.11 -3.79
N MET A 32 -6.65 -21.37 -3.70
CA MET A 32 -6.25 -21.97 -2.43
C MET A 32 -4.77 -21.74 -2.08
N TRP A 33 -3.89 -21.67 -3.09
CA TRP A 33 -2.45 -21.60 -2.85
C TRP A 33 -1.83 -20.25 -3.22
N TRP A 34 -2.11 -19.75 -4.42
CA TRP A 34 -1.45 -18.54 -4.93
C TRP A 34 -2.06 -17.23 -4.43
N LEU A 35 -3.40 -17.11 -4.43
CA LEU A 35 -4.08 -15.90 -3.95
C LEU A 35 -3.77 -15.55 -2.49
N PRO A 36 -3.80 -16.50 -1.54
CA PRO A 36 -3.56 -16.17 -0.14
C PRO A 36 -2.13 -15.70 0.10
N ALA A 37 -1.15 -16.32 -0.55
CA ALA A 37 0.26 -15.91 -0.47
C ALA A 37 0.45 -14.48 -1.00
N ALA A 38 -0.05 -14.19 -2.20
CA ALA A 38 0.03 -12.86 -2.81
C ALA A 38 -0.70 -11.79 -1.99
N LYS A 39 -1.86 -12.10 -1.42
CA LYS A 39 -2.60 -11.17 -0.53
C LYS A 39 -1.83 -10.87 0.74
N ASN A 40 -1.16 -11.86 1.33
CA ASN A 40 -0.38 -11.66 2.54
C ASN A 40 0.86 -10.79 2.27
N GLU A 41 1.57 -11.04 1.17
CA GLU A 41 2.69 -10.21 0.72
C GLU A 41 2.26 -8.77 0.47
N GLY A 42 1.13 -8.56 -0.21
CA GLY A 42 0.56 -7.22 -0.43
C GLY A 42 0.21 -6.50 0.87
N ARG A 43 -0.41 -7.18 1.85
CA ARG A 43 -0.71 -6.56 3.16
C ARG A 43 0.54 -6.19 3.94
N VAL A 44 1.60 -6.99 3.88
CA VAL A 44 2.87 -6.68 4.54
C VAL A 44 3.52 -5.47 3.88
N ALA A 45 3.54 -5.42 2.54
CA ALA A 45 4.06 -4.27 1.80
C ALA A 45 3.29 -2.97 2.10
N GLU A 46 1.96 -3.03 2.20
CA GLU A 46 1.15 -1.86 2.57
C GLU A 46 1.42 -1.40 4.01
N ARG A 47 1.57 -2.34 4.96
CA ARG A 47 1.92 -2.01 6.34
C ARG A 47 3.29 -1.37 6.46
N THR A 48 4.29 -1.86 5.72
CA THR A 48 5.63 -1.27 5.72
C THR A 48 5.64 0.09 5.05
N ALA A 49 4.91 0.28 3.95
CA ALA A 49 4.76 1.58 3.30
C ALA A 49 4.08 2.62 4.22
N ALA A 50 3.02 2.23 4.93
CA ALA A 50 2.35 3.09 5.91
C ALA A 50 3.28 3.48 7.07
N LEU A 51 4.05 2.52 7.58
CA LEU A 51 5.05 2.76 8.62
C LEU A 51 6.14 3.73 8.14
N GLN A 52 6.69 3.53 6.94
CA GLN A 52 7.71 4.40 6.36
C GLN A 52 7.22 5.84 6.19
N ARG A 53 6.00 6.04 5.68
CA ARG A 53 5.41 7.39 5.58
C ARG A 53 5.28 8.07 6.95
N SER A 54 4.91 7.30 7.97
CA SER A 54 4.80 7.80 9.34
C SER A 54 6.16 8.19 9.92
N MET A 55 7.19 7.38 9.69
CA MET A 55 8.57 7.70 10.07
C MET A 55 9.11 8.93 9.35
N GLU A 56 8.81 9.09 8.06
CA GLU A 56 9.22 10.28 7.30
C GLU A 56 8.61 11.56 7.86
N LEU A 57 7.31 11.52 8.23
CA LEU A 57 6.64 12.64 8.89
C LEU A 57 7.25 12.97 10.26
N ILE A 58 7.57 11.95 11.06
CA ILE A 58 8.24 12.14 12.35
C ILE A 58 9.62 12.77 12.14
N LYS A 59 10.41 12.26 11.19
CA LYS A 59 11.73 12.81 10.87
C LYS A 59 11.65 14.27 10.41
N LYS A 60 10.69 14.58 9.53
CA LYS A 60 10.43 15.96 9.09
C LYS A 60 10.10 16.87 10.28
N ARG A 61 9.20 16.44 11.17
CA ARG A 61 8.89 17.21 12.40
C ARG A 61 10.09 17.36 13.33
N GLY A 62 10.92 16.33 13.47
CA GLY A 62 12.15 16.40 14.26
C GLY A 62 13.11 17.47 13.71
N VAL A 63 13.36 17.46 12.41
CA VAL A 63 14.20 18.48 11.75
C VAL A 63 13.58 19.87 11.86
N THR A 64 12.27 20.01 11.69
CA THR A 64 11.57 21.28 11.89
C THR A 64 11.67 21.75 13.35
N ASN A 65 11.54 20.87 14.33
CA ASN A 65 11.61 21.23 15.74
C ASN A 65 13.05 21.59 16.16
N GLU A 66 14.06 20.89 15.66
CA GLU A 66 15.46 21.25 15.88
C GLU A 66 15.82 22.59 15.24
N THR A 67 15.29 22.87 14.05
CA THR A 67 15.53 24.15 13.37
C THR A 67 14.79 25.30 14.07
N VAL A 68 13.56 25.08 14.53
CA VAL A 68 12.79 26.06 15.32
C VAL A 68 13.41 26.28 16.71
N GLY A 69 13.83 25.23 17.40
CA GLY A 69 14.46 25.33 18.73
C GLY A 69 15.83 26.01 18.73
N ARG A 70 16.44 26.21 17.54
CA ARG A 70 17.67 27.00 17.37
C ARG A 70 17.40 28.49 17.10
N LEU A 71 16.15 28.89 16.83
CA LEU A 71 15.81 30.30 16.73
C LEU A 71 15.72 30.92 18.12
N SER A 72 16.17 32.18 18.23
CA SER A 72 15.87 32.99 19.41
C SER A 72 14.40 33.38 19.43
N ASP A 73 13.84 33.65 20.61
CA ASP A 73 12.43 34.05 20.75
C ASP A 73 12.08 35.29 19.90
N GLY A 74 13.04 36.22 19.74
CA GLY A 74 12.89 37.37 18.86
C GLY A 74 12.88 37.03 17.37
N ASP A 75 13.73 36.09 16.93
CA ASP A 75 13.71 35.62 15.54
C ASP A 75 12.42 34.86 15.23
N LEU A 76 11.90 34.11 16.21
CA LEU A 76 10.64 33.40 16.10
C LEU A 76 9.47 34.38 15.97
N CYS A 77 9.44 35.43 16.81
CA CYS A 77 8.45 36.50 16.76
C CYS A 77 8.41 37.18 15.38
N HIS A 78 9.57 37.56 14.86
CA HIS A 78 9.67 38.17 13.53
C HIS A 78 9.22 37.25 12.40
N LYS A 79 9.55 35.95 12.45
CA LYS A 79 9.10 34.99 11.43
C LYS A 79 7.59 34.74 11.46
N LEU A 80 6.96 34.91 12.62
CA LEU A 80 5.51 34.79 12.78
C LEU A 80 4.78 36.10 12.43
N GLY A 81 5.51 37.16 12.08
CA GLY A 81 4.96 38.45 11.66
C GLY A 81 4.73 39.44 12.80
N GLY A 82 5.19 39.12 14.01
CA GLY A 82 5.12 40.00 15.17
C GLY A 82 6.32 40.95 15.28
N GLN A 83 6.20 41.90 16.19
CA GLN A 83 7.25 42.84 16.57
C GLN A 83 7.83 42.43 17.93
N TRP A 84 9.15 42.21 17.97
CA TRP A 84 9.82 41.82 19.21
C TRP A 84 10.13 43.05 20.08
N LEU A 85 9.51 43.14 21.26
CA LEU A 85 9.81 44.18 22.25
C LEU A 85 10.96 43.71 23.16
N ARG A 86 12.17 44.23 22.94
CA ARG A 86 13.35 43.90 23.75
C ARG A 86 13.21 44.28 25.23
N ASP A 87 12.42 45.31 25.54
CA ASP A 87 12.31 45.85 26.91
C ASP A 87 11.46 44.97 27.83
N THR A 88 10.42 44.34 27.28
CA THR A 88 9.52 43.42 28.02
C THR A 88 9.83 41.95 27.73
N GLY A 89 10.62 41.66 26.70
CA GLY A 89 10.91 40.30 26.25
C GLY A 89 9.70 39.57 25.67
N THR A 90 8.75 40.33 25.10
CA THR A 90 7.48 39.80 24.57
C THR A 90 7.33 40.07 23.08
N CYS A 91 6.52 39.24 22.41
CA CYS A 91 6.14 39.40 21.01
C CYS A 91 4.72 39.97 20.91
N GLU A 92 4.54 41.03 20.11
CA GLU A 92 3.23 41.66 19.81
C GLU A 92 2.85 41.53 18.32
#